data_AF-A0AAD6WH91-F1
#
_entry.id   AF-A0AAD6WH91-F1
#
_cell.length_a   1.000
_cell.length_b   1.000
_cell.length_c   1.000
_cell.angle_alpha   90.00
_cell.angle_beta   90.00
_cell.angle_gamma   90.00
#
_symmetry.space_group_name_H-M   'P 1'
#
loop_
_entity.id
_entity.type
_entity.pdbx_description
1 polymer ?
#
loop_
_entity_poly.entity_id
_entity_poly.type
_entity_poly.pdbx_seq_one_letter_code
_entity_poly.pdbx_strand_id
1 'polypeptide(L)'
;MKVSIWQLGPSMIQQMQRPCNECKGSGETIRDKDRCPQCRGKEHLEFKRKGDDLFVEHTLSLTEALCGFKFALTHLDGRQLLIKSNPAEVLKPGK
;
A
#
# COMPACT_ATOMS: atom_id res chain seq x y z
N MET A 1 -7.49 -0.34 -17.93
CA MET A 1 -7.92 0.58 -19.00
C MET A 1 -9.25 0.09 -19.59
N LYS A 2 -10.17 0.98 -19.96
CA LYS A 2 -11.43 0.57 -20.62
C LYS A 2 -11.40 1.01 -22.08
N VAL A 3 -11.51 0.08 -23.01
CA VAL A 3 -11.54 0.36 -24.45
C VAL A 3 -13.00 0.58 -24.86
N SER A 4 -13.28 1.71 -25.50
CA SER A 4 -14.58 1.97 -26.14
C SER A 4 -14.39 2.05 -27.66
N ILE A 5 -15.22 1.32 -28.40
CA ILE A 5 -15.19 1.28 -29.86
C ILE A 5 -16.29 2.22 -30.38
N TRP A 6 -15.95 3.11 -31.31
CA TRP A 6 -16.88 3.99 -32.01
C TRP A 6 -16.91 3.60 -33.50
N GLN A 7 -18.10 3.32 -34.04
CA GLN A 7 -18.26 3.05 -35.47
C GLN A 7 -18.53 4.37 -36.21
N LEU A 8 -17.62 4.75 -37.10
CA LEU A 8 -17.72 5.98 -37.91
C LEU A 8 -18.29 5.70 -39.31
N GLY A 9 -18.50 4.43 -39.66
CA GLY A 9 -19.14 4.00 -40.90
C GLY A 9 -18.87 2.52 -41.20
N PRO A 10 -19.39 2.00 -42.32
CA PRO A 10 -19.05 0.65 -42.80
C PRO A 10 -17.53 0.58 -43.01
N SER A 11 -16.86 -0.32 -42.28
CA SER A 11 -15.40 -0.50 -42.26
C SER A 11 -14.54 0.58 -41.58
N MET A 12 -15.13 1.57 -40.89
CA MET A 12 -14.36 2.53 -40.07
C MET A 12 -14.74 2.45 -38.60
N ILE A 13 -13.79 1.99 -37.78
CA ILE A 13 -13.91 1.89 -36.33
C ILE A 13 -12.76 2.63 -35.65
N GLN A 14 -13.09 3.47 -34.67
CA GLN A 14 -12.13 4.15 -33.81
C GLN A 14 -12.14 3.51 -32.42
N GLN A 15 -10.99 3.07 -31.95
CA GLN A 15 -10.80 2.58 -30.58
C GLN A 15 -10.26 3.70 -29.71
N MET A 16 -11.05 4.13 -28.72
CA MET A 16 -10.60 5.11 -27.72
C MET A 16 -10.32 4.40 -26.39
N GLN A 17 -9.08 4.48 -25.92
CA GLN A 17 -8.70 4.00 -24.60
C GLN A 17 -8.92 5.12 -23.59
N ARG A 18 -9.77 4.86 -22.59
CA ARG A 18 -9.99 5.77 -21.46
C ARG A 18 -9.54 5.13 -20.15
N PRO A 19 -9.00 5.91 -19.21
CA PRO A 19 -8.79 5.44 -17.84
C PRO A 19 -10.14 4.96 -17.28
N CYS A 20 -10.14 3.82 -16.59
CA CYS A 20 -11.35 3.30 -15.99
C CYS A 20 -11.76 4.18 -14.80
N ASN A 21 -13.04 4.53 -14.66
CA ASN A 21 -13.49 5.37 -13.55
C ASN A 21 -13.37 4.64 -12.18
N GLU A 22 -13.40 3.31 -12.17
CA GLU A 22 -13.30 2.50 -10.95
C GLU A 22 -11.85 2.30 -10.51
N CYS A 23 -10.99 1.79 -11.41
CA CYS A 23 -9.59 1.50 -11.07
C CYS A 23 -8.61 2.64 -11.43
N LYS A 24 -9.05 3.72 -12.09
CA LYS A 24 -8.18 4.81 -12.59
C LYS A 24 -6.98 4.37 -13.43
N GLY A 25 -7.00 3.13 -13.95
CA GLY A 25 -5.88 2.55 -14.68
C GLY A 25 -4.98 1.60 -13.87
N SER A 26 -5.16 1.48 -12.54
CA SER A 26 -4.36 0.57 -11.69
C SER A 26 -4.62 -0.92 -11.95
N GLY A 27 -5.75 -1.27 -12.57
CA GLY A 27 -6.13 -2.67 -12.83
C GLY A 27 -6.69 -3.41 -11.61
N GLU A 28 -6.46 -2.90 -10.40
CA GLU A 28 -6.97 -3.46 -9.14
C GLU A 28 -7.99 -2.52 -8.50
N THR A 29 -9.10 -3.06 -8.00
CA THR A 29 -10.15 -2.30 -7.30
C THR A 29 -10.36 -2.91 -5.92
N ILE A 30 -10.11 -2.12 -4.87
CA ILE A 30 -10.36 -2.52 -3.48
C ILE A 30 -11.88 -2.48 -3.24
N ARG A 31 -12.44 -3.59 -2.74
CA ARG A 31 -13.86 -3.69 -2.37
C ARG A 31 -14.18 -2.64 -1.30
N ASP A 32 -15.35 -2.02 -1.37
CA ASP A 32 -15.72 -0.93 -0.45
C ASP A 32 -15.67 -1.31 1.04
N LYS A 33 -16.02 -2.56 1.40
CA LYS A 33 -15.92 -3.06 2.78
C LYS A 33 -14.49 -3.15 3.30
N ASP A 34 -13.55 -3.39 2.38
CA ASP A 34 -12.14 -3.56 2.70
C ASP A 34 -11.41 -2.21 2.66
N ARG A 35 -12.07 -1.10 2.29
CA ARG A 35 -11.42 0.21 2.31
C ARG A 35 -11.22 0.66 3.74
N CYS A 36 -9.96 0.96 4.08
CA CYS A 36 -9.64 1.62 5.33
C CYS A 36 -10.42 2.95 5.42
N PRO A 37 -11.11 3.24 6.53
CA PRO A 37 -11.89 4.47 6.71
C PRO A 37 -11.05 5.74 6.56
N GLN A 38 -9.79 5.67 6.96
CA GLN A 38 -8.87 6.81 7.01
C GLN A 38 -8.24 7.11 5.64
N CYS A 39 -7.69 6.10 4.95
CA CYS A 39 -7.03 6.32 3.65
C CYS A 39 -7.94 6.06 2.43
N ARG A 40 -9.14 5.46 2.62
CA ARG A 40 -10.09 5.08 1.56
C ARG A 40 -9.46 4.25 0.42
N GLY A 41 -8.44 3.46 0.74
CA GLY A 41 -7.70 2.65 -0.25
C GLY A 41 -6.67 3.42 -1.07
N LYS A 42 -6.35 4.66 -0.68
CA LYS A 42 -5.19 5.39 -1.20
C LYS A 42 -3.92 4.90 -0.51
N GLU A 43 -2.80 5.06 -1.21
CA GLU A 43 -1.47 4.89 -0.66
C GLU A 43 -1.28 5.77 0.59
N HIS A 44 -0.70 5.17 1.64
CA HIS A 44 -0.31 5.85 2.87
C HIS A 44 1.21 6.03 2.87
N LEU A 45 1.70 7.12 3.46
CA LEU A 45 3.13 7.45 3.45
C LEU A 45 3.96 6.40 4.20
N GLU A 46 3.46 5.91 5.33
CA GLU A 46 4.19 4.97 6.20
C GLU A 46 3.75 3.51 6.06
N PHE A 47 2.52 3.26 5.62
CA PHE A 47 1.90 1.94 5.67
C PHE A 47 1.63 1.40 4.27
N LYS A 48 2.18 0.24 3.96
CA LYS A 48 1.90 -0.53 2.74
C LYS A 48 0.97 -1.68 3.10
N ARG A 49 -0.21 -1.75 2.48
CA ARG A 49 -1.15 -2.85 2.71
C ARG A 49 -0.96 -3.96 1.68
N LYS A 50 -0.93 -5.20 2.13
CA LYS A 50 -0.97 -6.39 1.26
C LYS A 50 -1.93 -7.41 1.85
N GLY A 51 -3.11 -7.56 1.23
CA GLY A 51 -4.19 -8.38 1.77
C GLY A 51 -4.73 -7.81 3.09
N ASP A 52 -4.69 -8.61 4.14
CA ASP A 52 -5.11 -8.23 5.50
C ASP A 52 -3.94 -7.74 6.37
N ASP A 53 -2.71 -7.79 5.86
CA ASP A 53 -1.50 -7.38 6.57
C ASP A 53 -1.08 -5.95 6.23
N LEU A 54 -0.47 -5.29 7.23
CA LEU A 54 0.05 -3.93 7.13
C LEU A 54 1.57 -3.93 7.35
N PHE A 55 2.31 -3.45 6.35
CA PHE A 55 3.76 -3.41 6.33
C PHE A 55 4.27 -1.98 6.55
N VAL A 56 5.33 -1.86 7.34
CA VAL A 56 6.07 -0.60 7.57
C VAL A 56 7.54 -0.89 7.43
N GLU A 57 8.23 -0.06 6.66
CA GLU A 57 9.69 -0.11 6.54
C GLU A 57 10.30 0.87 7.53
N HIS A 58 11.00 0.35 8.54
CA HIS A 58 11.73 1.17 9.50
C HIS A 58 13.22 0.89 9.36
N THR A 59 13.97 1.90 8.95
CA THR A 59 15.43 1.81 8.80
C THR A 59 16.08 2.00 10.16
N LEU A 60 16.87 1.02 10.60
CA LEU A 60 17.65 1.07 11.83
C LEU A 60 19.10 1.40 11.53
N SER A 61 19.75 2.15 12.43
CA SER A 61 21.20 2.31 12.43
C SER A 61 21.90 1.03 12.87
N LEU A 62 23.19 0.89 12.53
CA LEU A 62 24.00 -0.26 12.96
C LEU A 62 24.03 -0.40 14.50
N THR A 63 24.10 0.72 15.21
CA THR A 63 24.09 0.74 16.68
C THR A 63 22.75 0.29 17.25
N GLU A 64 21.63 0.71 16.65
CA GLU A 64 20.28 0.25 17.06
C GLU A 64 20.06 -1.23 16.76
N ALA A 65 20.62 -1.73 15.65
CA ALA A 65 20.57 -3.15 15.31
C ALA A 65 21.38 -4.02 16.28
N LEU A 66 22.51 -3.52 16.80
CA LEU A 66 23.40 -4.27 17.72
C LEU A 66 22.98 -4.13 19.20
N CYS A 67 22.61 -2.92 19.62
CA CYS A 67 22.32 -2.60 21.02
C CYS A 67 20.84 -2.68 21.38
N GLY A 68 19.97 -3.01 20.41
CA GLY A 68 18.53 -2.98 20.57
C GLY A 68 17.95 -1.59 20.26
N PHE A 69 16.68 -1.56 19.89
CA PHE A 69 15.97 -0.35 19.52
C PHE A 69 14.62 -0.26 20.23
N LYS A 70 14.15 0.97 20.40
CA LYS A 70 12.83 1.26 20.94
C LYS A 70 12.25 2.47 20.22
N PHE A 71 11.17 2.28 19.48
CA PHE A 71 10.45 3.38 18.84
C PHE A 71 8.95 3.20 19.00
N ALA A 72 8.23 4.32 18.93
CA ALA A 72 6.78 4.35 18.94
C ALA A 72 6.28 4.48 17.50
N LEU A 73 5.48 3.53 17.06
CA LEU A 73 4.78 3.54 15.78
C LEU A 73 3.33 3.94 16.00
N THR A 74 2.85 4.96 15.29
CA THR A 74 1.44 5.33 15.34
C THR A 74 0.66 4.49 14.35
N HIS A 75 -0.24 3.65 14.84
CA HIS A 75 -1.09 2.79 14.02
C HIS A 75 -2.27 3.58 13.40
N LEU A 76 -2.97 2.99 12.42
CA LEU A 76 -4.08 3.63 11.68
C LEU A 76 -5.28 4.02 12.56
N ASP A 77 -5.44 3.39 13.72
CA ASP A 77 -6.48 3.70 14.71
C ASP A 77 -6.05 4.78 15.72
N GLY A 78 -4.86 5.37 15.54
CA GLY A 78 -4.29 6.39 16.41
C GLY A 78 -3.62 5.84 17.68
N ARG A 79 -3.57 4.51 17.86
CA ARG A 79 -2.84 3.91 19.00
C ARG A 79 -1.34 3.95 18.74
N GLN A 80 -0.56 4.20 19.79
CA GLN A 80 0.89 4.10 19.73
C GLN A 80 1.34 2.67 20.09
N LEU A 81 1.97 2.01 19.13
CA LEU A 81 2.60 0.71 19.30
C LEU A 81 4.07 0.92 19.66
N LEU A 82 4.44 0.49 20.85
CA LEU A 82 5.83 0.54 21.29
C LEU A 82 6.57 -0.70 20.79
N ILE A 83 7.36 -0.55 19.74
CA ILE A 83 8.20 -1.64 19.22
C ILE A 83 9.53 -1.57 19.95
N LYS A 84 9.91 -2.69 20.58
CA LYS A 84 11.17 -2.84 21.31
C LYS A 84 11.86 -4.14 20.89
N SER A 85 13.18 -4.08 20.72
CA SER A 85 14.04 -5.26 20.64
C SER A 85 15.02 -5.27 21.80
N ASN A 86 15.42 -6.46 22.22
CA ASN A 86 16.43 -6.59 23.26
C ASN A 86 17.84 -6.51 22.63
N PRO A 87 18.85 -5.99 23.36
CA PRO A 87 20.24 -6.11 22.95
C PRO A 87 20.59 -7.58 22.69
N ALA A 88 21.30 -7.86 21.59
CA ALA A 88 21.64 -9.21 21.09
C ALA A 88 20.51 -10.04 20.45
N GLU A 89 19.31 -9.49 20.25
CA GLU A 89 18.28 -10.12 19.41
C GLU A 89 18.60 -9.93 17.92
N VAL A 90 19.06 -10.98 17.25
CA VAL A 90 19.49 -10.90 15.84
C VAL A 90 18.29 -10.75 14.90
N LEU A 91 18.12 -9.54 14.37
CA LEU A 91 17.18 -9.27 13.27
C LEU A 91 17.75 -9.87 11.97
N LYS A 92 17.00 -10.78 11.34
CA LYS A 92 17.40 -11.38 10.07
C LYS A 92 16.92 -10.51 8.90
N PRO A 93 17.79 -10.14 7.94
CA PRO A 93 17.36 -9.44 6.73
C PRO A 93 16.45 -10.33 5.87
N GLY A 94 15.37 -9.78 5.31
CA GLY A 94 14.58 -10.43 4.25
C GLY A 94 13.47 -11.38 4.69
N LYS A 95 12.93 -11.22 5.90
CA LYS A 95 11.64 -11.80 6.28
C LYS A 95 10.51 -10.80 6.18
#